data_AF-A0A8C2KTA9-F1
#
_entry.id   AF-A0A8C2KTA9-F1
#
_cell.length_a   1.000
_cell.length_b   1.000
_cell.length_c   1.000
_cell.angle_alpha   90.00
_cell.angle_beta   90.00
_cell.angle_gamma   90.00
#
_symmetry.space_group_name_H-M   'P 1'
#
loop_
_entity.id
_entity.type
_entity.pdbx_description
1 polymer ?
#
loop_
_entity_poly.entity_id
_entity_poly.type
_entity_poly.pdbx_seq_one_letter_code
_entity_poly.pdbx_strand_id
1 'polypeptide(L)'
;MDDVWLVDFYAPWCGYCKKLEPVWQEVGAELSRSGSPVRVGKMDATAYSGMASEFGVRGYPTIKLLKGELAYNYKGPRTKDDVIEFANRVAGPAVRSLPSRQMFEHVLKRHSVLFLYVGGESPLKEKYTEVASELIVYTYFFSASEDVLPESVTLHELPSVLVFKDGTYFTYDGENGSFLCLSGKLVAIAVTDEKDLTEQNVLCSSLSSRDFQFGHMDGNDYINSLIMGEVSVPSIIILNTSNEQYFLPAEPVEDLQQLLQFFSSVLDGSAPAYGGDGFLQRIKRVAYDARSTVMSVFRSSPLLGCFLFGLPLGVISLMCYGICTAESEDDTELMKRDGFTDEEEDEGEEEEQQRSHGAPHVTVSSYKSTKTVFK
;
A
#
# COMPACT_ATOMS: atom_id res chain seq x y z
N MET A 1 17.63 -6.30 -27.32
CA MET A 1 16.72 -5.26 -27.82
C MET A 1 16.04 -4.73 -26.58
N ASP A 2 16.61 -3.66 -26.00
CA ASP A 2 16.26 -3.23 -24.64
C ASP A 2 15.22 -2.11 -24.68
N ASP A 3 14.20 -2.31 -25.51
CA ASP A 3 13.17 -1.31 -25.69
C ASP A 3 12.26 -1.27 -24.45
N VAL A 4 12.11 -0.07 -23.87
CA VAL A 4 11.22 0.16 -22.73
C VAL A 4 9.86 0.62 -23.22
N TRP A 5 8.79 -0.08 -22.81
CA TRP A 5 7.42 0.25 -23.18
C TRP A 5 6.56 0.61 -21.98
N LEU A 6 5.89 1.75 -22.05
CA LEU A 6 4.79 2.10 -21.16
C LEU A 6 3.46 1.75 -21.88
N VAL A 7 2.68 0.83 -21.32
CA VAL A 7 1.50 0.24 -21.97
C VAL A 7 0.25 0.44 -21.11
N ASP A 8 -0.81 0.98 -21.73
CA ASP A 8 -2.17 0.98 -21.20
C ASP A 8 -2.94 -0.23 -21.73
N PHE A 9 -3.30 -1.13 -20.83
CA PHE A 9 -4.17 -2.27 -21.09
C PHE A 9 -5.62 -1.83 -20.85
N TYR A 10 -6.35 -1.62 -21.93
CA TYR A 10 -7.68 -1.01 -21.91
C TYR A 10 -8.77 -1.95 -22.44
N ALA A 11 -10.02 -1.58 -22.17
CA ALA A 11 -11.20 -2.15 -22.82
C ALA A 11 -12.00 -1.02 -23.50
N PRO A 12 -12.49 -1.20 -24.73
CA PRO A 12 -13.11 -0.12 -25.52
C PRO A 12 -14.40 0.44 -24.90
N TRP A 13 -15.09 -0.37 -24.10
CA TRP A 13 -16.32 0.01 -23.40
C TRP A 13 -16.08 0.61 -22.01
N CYS A 14 -14.85 0.57 -21.47
CA CYS A 14 -14.58 1.02 -20.11
C CYS A 14 -14.54 2.55 -19.99
N GLY A 15 -15.43 3.11 -19.15
CA GLY A 15 -15.51 4.56 -18.92
C GLY A 15 -14.22 5.16 -18.34
N TYR A 16 -13.53 4.46 -17.45
CA TYR A 16 -12.24 4.91 -16.91
C TYR A 16 -11.13 4.94 -17.96
N CYS A 17 -11.15 4.00 -18.93
CA CYS A 17 -10.21 4.00 -20.05
C CYS A 17 -10.44 5.22 -20.96
N LYS A 18 -11.71 5.52 -21.27
CA LYS A 18 -12.06 6.71 -22.07
C LYS A 18 -11.63 8.01 -21.41
N LYS A 19 -11.69 8.10 -20.07
CA LYS A 19 -11.18 9.26 -19.30
C LYS A 19 -9.65 9.36 -19.32
N LEU A 20 -8.95 8.22 -19.34
CA LEU A 20 -7.48 8.17 -19.38
C LEU A 20 -6.92 8.52 -20.77
N GLU A 21 -7.62 8.17 -21.85
CA GLU A 21 -7.17 8.37 -23.24
C GLU A 21 -6.54 9.75 -23.53
N PRO A 22 -7.16 10.91 -23.22
CA PRO A 22 -6.53 12.21 -23.47
C PRO A 22 -5.22 12.40 -22.69
N VAL A 23 -5.19 11.98 -21.43
CA VAL A 23 -3.97 12.02 -20.60
C VAL A 23 -2.89 11.11 -21.21
N TRP A 24 -3.27 9.93 -21.71
CA TRP A 24 -2.35 8.97 -22.33
C TRP A 24 -1.69 9.53 -23.59
N GLN A 25 -2.44 10.29 -24.39
CA GLN A 25 -1.90 10.96 -25.58
C GLN A 25 -0.89 12.05 -25.19
N GLU A 26 -1.18 12.84 -24.15
CA GLU A 26 -0.24 13.84 -23.63
C GLU A 26 1.05 13.20 -23.08
N VAL A 27 0.93 12.09 -22.35
CA VAL A 27 2.09 11.32 -21.85
C VAL A 27 2.96 10.86 -23.02
N GLY A 28 2.35 10.28 -24.05
CA GLY A 28 3.06 9.85 -25.26
C GLY A 28 3.78 10.99 -25.98
N ALA A 29 3.10 12.12 -26.15
CA ALA A 29 3.67 13.31 -26.78
C ALA A 29 4.85 13.87 -25.97
N GLU A 30 4.72 13.95 -24.64
CA GLU A 30 5.76 14.52 -23.77
C GLU A 30 7.00 13.65 -23.68
N LEU A 31 6.83 12.32 -23.54
CA LEU A 31 7.96 11.38 -23.52
C LEU A 31 8.69 11.38 -24.87
N SER A 32 7.96 11.48 -25.99
CA SER A 32 8.59 11.62 -27.31
C SER A 32 9.32 12.95 -27.46
N ARG A 33 8.71 14.07 -27.06
CA ARG A 33 9.26 15.43 -27.17
C ARG A 33 10.51 15.63 -26.31
N SER A 34 10.54 15.03 -25.13
CA SER A 34 11.69 15.08 -24.22
C SER A 34 12.86 14.17 -24.64
N GLY A 35 12.69 13.38 -25.71
CA GLY A 35 13.71 12.42 -26.15
C GLY A 35 13.84 11.22 -25.22
N SER A 36 12.79 10.91 -24.45
CA SER A 36 12.78 9.74 -23.57
C SER A 36 12.91 8.45 -24.39
N PRO A 37 13.67 7.44 -23.90
CA PRO A 37 13.73 6.13 -24.54
C PRO A 37 12.44 5.32 -24.36
N VAL A 38 11.50 5.77 -23.52
CA VAL A 38 10.26 5.07 -23.22
C VAL A 38 9.27 5.24 -24.36
N ARG A 39 8.89 4.13 -24.99
CA ARG A 39 7.83 4.09 -26.00
C ARG A 39 6.48 3.94 -25.33
N VAL A 40 5.48 4.70 -25.77
CA VAL A 40 4.13 4.65 -25.20
C VAL A 40 3.21 3.90 -26.15
N GLY A 41 2.49 2.92 -25.62
CA GLY A 41 1.55 2.08 -26.37
C GLY A 41 0.25 1.85 -25.60
N LYS A 42 -0.74 1.30 -26.29
CA LYS A 42 -1.97 0.80 -25.68
C LYS A 42 -2.41 -0.48 -26.35
N MET A 43 -3.04 -1.37 -25.59
CA MET A 43 -3.50 -2.67 -26.07
C MET A 43 -4.94 -2.93 -25.63
N ASP A 44 -5.79 -3.32 -26.57
CA ASP A 44 -7.12 -3.82 -26.27
C ASP A 44 -7.01 -5.20 -25.61
N ALA A 45 -7.08 -5.22 -24.29
CA ALA A 45 -6.96 -6.45 -23.51
C ALA A 45 -8.18 -7.37 -23.65
N THR A 46 -9.30 -6.89 -24.22
CA THR A 46 -10.47 -7.72 -24.52
C THR A 46 -10.28 -8.51 -25.82
N ALA A 47 -9.60 -7.91 -26.82
CA ALA A 47 -9.24 -8.58 -28.05
C ALA A 47 -8.03 -9.54 -27.88
N TYR A 48 -7.12 -9.21 -26.94
CA TYR A 48 -5.89 -9.97 -26.68
C TYR A 48 -5.83 -10.51 -25.24
N SER A 49 -6.87 -11.23 -24.83
CA SER A 49 -7.04 -11.69 -23.44
C SER A 49 -5.94 -12.62 -22.94
N GLY A 50 -5.40 -13.51 -23.80
CA GLY A 50 -4.29 -14.39 -23.46
C GLY A 50 -3.04 -13.62 -23.04
N MET A 51 -2.63 -12.66 -23.88
CA MET A 51 -1.49 -11.78 -23.59
C MET A 51 -1.75 -10.89 -22.36
N ALA A 52 -2.97 -10.34 -22.22
CA ALA A 52 -3.33 -9.58 -21.04
C ALA A 52 -3.22 -10.40 -19.74
N SER A 53 -3.61 -11.68 -19.79
CA SER A 53 -3.49 -12.63 -18.68
C SER A 53 -2.03 -12.93 -18.32
N GLU A 54 -1.15 -13.12 -19.31
CA GLU A 54 0.30 -13.31 -19.10
C GLU A 54 0.93 -12.11 -18.38
N PHE A 55 0.50 -10.89 -18.70
CA PHE A 55 0.91 -9.69 -17.96
C PHE A 55 0.17 -9.49 -16.63
N GLY A 56 -0.73 -10.38 -16.23
CA GLY A 56 -1.46 -10.32 -14.97
C GLY A 56 -2.48 -9.17 -14.91
N VAL A 57 -3.07 -8.79 -16.05
CA VAL A 57 -4.11 -7.77 -16.13
C VAL A 57 -5.44 -8.34 -15.63
N ARG A 58 -5.94 -7.79 -14.52
CA ARG A 58 -7.20 -8.24 -13.88
C ARG A 58 -8.34 -7.22 -13.96
N GLY A 59 -8.08 -6.05 -14.54
CA GLY A 59 -9.04 -4.95 -14.64
C GLY A 59 -8.52 -3.82 -15.52
N TYR A 60 -9.40 -2.88 -15.86
CA TYR A 60 -9.11 -1.84 -16.85
C TYR A 60 -9.39 -0.42 -16.30
N PRO A 61 -8.56 0.59 -16.61
CA PRO A 61 -7.26 0.45 -17.27
C PRO A 61 -6.19 -0.10 -16.30
N THR A 62 -5.27 -0.89 -16.84
CA THR A 62 -4.04 -1.30 -16.14
C THR A 62 -2.85 -0.72 -16.88
N ILE A 63 -2.03 0.07 -16.18
CA ILE A 63 -0.82 0.67 -16.76
C ILE A 63 0.39 -0.13 -16.28
N LYS A 64 1.25 -0.54 -17.22
CA LYS A 64 2.50 -1.24 -16.92
C LYS A 64 3.66 -0.65 -17.70
N LEU A 65 4.84 -0.67 -17.10
CA LEU A 65 6.10 -0.45 -17.80
C LEU A 65 6.83 -1.77 -18.00
N LEU A 66 7.13 -2.11 -19.24
CA LEU A 66 7.84 -3.31 -19.66
C LEU A 66 9.30 -2.93 -19.94
N LYS A 67 10.24 -3.61 -19.30
CA LYS A 67 11.68 -3.38 -19.42
C LYS A 67 12.41 -4.71 -19.32
N GLY A 68 12.94 -5.18 -20.45
CA GLY A 68 13.45 -6.55 -20.57
C GLY A 68 12.34 -7.55 -20.29
N GLU A 69 12.59 -8.50 -19.39
CA GLU A 69 11.60 -9.50 -18.94
C GLU A 69 10.72 -9.00 -17.79
N LEU A 70 10.97 -7.80 -17.27
CA LEU A 70 10.28 -7.25 -16.11
C LEU A 70 9.07 -6.40 -16.53
N ALA A 71 7.98 -6.56 -15.79
CA ALA A 71 6.74 -5.80 -15.97
C ALA A 71 6.36 -5.11 -14.65
N TYR A 72 6.46 -3.79 -14.63
CA TYR A 72 6.22 -2.97 -13.44
C TYR A 72 4.81 -2.40 -13.44
N ASN A 73 4.06 -2.64 -12.37
CA ASN A 73 2.70 -2.11 -12.22
C ASN A 73 2.71 -0.65 -11.78
N TYR A 74 1.95 0.18 -12.47
CA TYR A 74 1.65 1.53 -12.00
C TYR A 74 0.36 1.55 -11.16
N LYS A 75 0.45 2.09 -9.95
CA LYS A 75 -0.67 2.20 -9.00
C LYS A 75 -0.96 3.65 -8.56
N GLY A 76 -0.27 4.62 -9.14
CA GLY A 76 -0.40 6.04 -8.76
C GLY A 76 -1.58 6.77 -9.41
N PRO A 77 -1.71 8.08 -9.16
CA PRO A 77 -2.73 8.92 -9.76
C PRO A 77 -2.61 8.98 -11.29
N ARG A 78 -3.72 8.85 -12.01
CA ARG A 78 -3.71 8.82 -13.48
C ARG A 78 -3.60 10.21 -14.13
N THR A 79 -2.72 11.07 -13.60
CA THR A 79 -2.38 12.37 -14.18
C THR A 79 -1.19 12.21 -15.13
N LYS A 80 -0.99 13.19 -16.01
CA LYS A 80 0.15 13.19 -16.94
C LYS A 80 1.48 13.15 -16.19
N ASP A 81 1.64 14.03 -15.20
CA ASP A 81 2.94 14.25 -14.55
C ASP A 81 3.34 13.03 -13.70
N ASP A 82 2.39 12.43 -12.97
CA ASP A 82 2.64 11.22 -12.17
C ASP A 82 3.02 10.01 -13.03
N VAL A 83 2.39 9.85 -14.20
CA VAL A 83 2.68 8.74 -15.12
C VAL A 83 4.06 8.94 -15.79
N ILE A 84 4.39 10.17 -16.18
CA ILE A 84 5.72 10.51 -16.73
C ILE A 84 6.81 10.30 -15.70
N GLU A 85 6.59 10.74 -14.46
CA GLU A 85 7.56 10.53 -13.37
C GLU A 85 7.81 9.04 -13.16
N PHE A 86 6.76 8.22 -13.09
CA PHE A 86 6.89 6.77 -13.00
C PHE A 86 7.68 6.19 -14.18
N ALA A 87 7.35 6.59 -15.41
CA ALA A 87 8.03 6.10 -16.60
C ALA A 87 9.52 6.43 -16.57
N ASN A 88 9.86 7.69 -16.30
CA ASN A 88 11.25 8.15 -16.20
C ASN A 88 11.99 7.48 -15.05
N ARG A 89 11.31 7.16 -13.95
CA ARG A 89 11.89 6.45 -12.81
C ARG A 89 12.31 5.04 -13.16
N VAL A 90 11.36 4.23 -13.59
CA VAL A 90 11.53 2.79 -13.78
C VAL A 90 12.33 2.48 -15.06
N ALA A 91 12.24 3.34 -16.08
CA ALA A 91 13.07 3.22 -17.28
C ALA A 91 14.56 3.42 -16.98
N GLY A 92 14.90 4.29 -16.03
CA GLY A 92 16.28 4.57 -15.63
C GLY A 92 16.96 3.41 -14.89
N PRO A 93 18.25 3.55 -14.53
CA PRO A 93 18.94 2.57 -13.72
C PRO A 93 18.31 2.48 -12.32
N ALA A 94 18.35 1.29 -11.70
CA ALA A 94 17.82 1.06 -10.36
C ALA A 94 18.49 1.99 -9.33
N VAL A 95 19.80 2.16 -9.46
CA VAL A 95 20.60 3.11 -8.67
C VAL A 95 21.19 4.18 -9.59
N ARG A 96 20.94 5.44 -9.29
CA ARG A 96 21.38 6.59 -10.09
C ARG A 96 22.60 7.25 -9.49
N SER A 97 23.66 7.37 -10.28
CA SER A 97 24.85 8.08 -9.83
C SER A 97 24.61 9.58 -9.76
N LEU A 98 25.04 10.21 -8.67
CA LEU A 98 25.12 11.64 -8.46
C LEU A 98 26.59 12.05 -8.56
N PRO A 99 27.06 12.57 -9.71
CA PRO A 99 28.49 12.79 -9.93
C PRO A 99 28.98 14.17 -9.47
N SER A 100 28.12 14.99 -8.84
CA SER A 100 28.52 16.30 -8.33
C SER A 100 27.64 16.76 -7.18
N ARG A 101 28.20 17.62 -6.32
CA ARG A 101 27.50 18.23 -5.19
C ARG A 101 26.26 19.04 -5.61
N GLN A 102 26.33 19.73 -6.75
CA GLN A 102 25.18 20.47 -7.28
C GLN A 102 24.00 19.56 -7.62
N MET A 103 24.26 18.37 -8.19
CA MET A 103 23.21 17.39 -8.46
C MET A 103 22.66 16.78 -7.17
N PHE A 104 23.53 16.47 -6.20
CA PHE A 104 23.10 16.01 -4.89
C PHE A 104 22.15 17.02 -4.23
N GLU A 105 22.51 18.31 -4.18
CA GLU A 105 21.67 19.36 -3.61
C GLU A 105 20.36 19.54 -4.37
N HIS A 106 20.38 19.44 -5.70
CA HIS A 106 19.17 19.53 -6.52
C HIS A 106 18.20 18.38 -6.21
N VAL A 107 18.71 17.14 -6.11
CA VAL A 107 17.89 15.96 -5.81
C VAL A 107 17.37 16.03 -4.38
N LEU A 108 18.19 16.44 -3.41
CA LEU A 108 17.77 16.61 -2.02
C LEU A 108 16.62 17.64 -1.86
N LYS A 109 16.57 18.68 -2.69
CA LYS A 109 15.47 19.66 -2.70
C LYS A 109 14.20 19.14 -3.37
N ARG A 110 14.34 18.22 -4.33
CA ARG A 110 13.22 17.69 -5.12
C ARG A 110 12.51 16.52 -4.43
N HIS A 111 13.22 15.78 -3.60
CA HIS A 111 12.72 14.58 -2.94
C HIS A 111 12.72 14.76 -1.43
N SER A 112 11.58 14.49 -0.78
CA SER A 112 11.45 14.53 0.69
C SER A 112 12.29 13.46 1.39
N VAL A 113 12.59 12.36 0.69
CA VAL A 113 13.45 11.28 1.17
C VAL A 113 14.44 10.90 0.08
N LEU A 114 15.73 10.80 0.43
CA LEU A 114 16.81 10.37 -0.45
C LEU A 114 17.50 9.14 0.14
N PHE A 115 17.49 8.02 -0.59
CA PHE A 115 18.33 6.87 -0.28
C PHE A 115 19.63 6.98 -1.08
N LEU A 116 20.78 6.96 -0.41
CA LEU A 116 22.07 7.18 -1.04
C LEU A 116 23.11 6.14 -0.58
N TYR A 117 23.67 5.40 -1.53
CA TYR A 117 24.85 4.56 -1.32
C TYR A 117 26.13 5.36 -1.55
N VAL A 118 27.10 5.25 -0.63
CA VAL A 118 28.41 5.89 -0.74
C VAL A 118 29.52 4.85 -0.54
N GLY A 119 30.36 4.69 -1.55
CA GLY A 119 31.46 3.72 -1.52
C GLY A 119 31.74 3.07 -2.87
N GLY A 120 32.70 2.14 -2.88
CA GLY A 120 33.10 1.36 -4.06
C GLY A 120 32.21 0.14 -4.32
N GLU A 121 32.71 -0.86 -5.05
CA GLU A 121 32.04 -2.16 -5.13
C GLU A 121 32.10 -2.89 -3.79
N SER A 122 30.99 -3.49 -3.37
CA SER A 122 30.91 -4.26 -2.13
C SER A 122 29.67 -5.16 -2.08
N PRO A 123 29.63 -6.17 -1.20
CA PRO A 123 28.42 -6.96 -0.97
C PRO A 123 27.22 -6.10 -0.52
N LEU A 124 27.49 -5.00 0.20
CA LEU A 124 26.46 -4.03 0.59
C LEU A 124 25.88 -3.32 -0.65
N LYS A 125 26.69 -3.02 -1.66
CA LYS A 125 26.23 -2.39 -2.91
C LYS A 125 25.31 -3.32 -3.70
N GLU A 126 25.67 -4.60 -3.78
CA GLU A 126 24.86 -5.61 -4.45
C GLU A 126 23.48 -5.71 -3.79
N LYS A 127 23.44 -5.84 -2.46
CA LYS A 127 22.20 -5.88 -1.68
C LYS A 127 21.38 -4.58 -1.80
N TYR A 128 22.04 -3.42 -1.77
CA TYR A 128 21.38 -2.14 -1.99
C TYR A 128 20.78 -2.03 -3.39
N THR A 129 21.47 -2.55 -4.41
CA THR A 129 21.00 -2.54 -5.81
C THR A 129 19.83 -3.51 -6.00
N GLU A 130 19.82 -4.65 -5.32
CA GLU A 130 18.68 -5.58 -5.30
C GLU A 130 17.44 -4.91 -4.72
N VAL A 131 17.56 -4.31 -3.53
CA VAL A 131 16.47 -3.55 -2.88
C VAL A 131 16.00 -2.39 -3.76
N ALA A 132 16.94 -1.65 -4.37
CA ALA A 132 16.62 -0.57 -5.27
C ALA A 132 15.82 -1.06 -6.49
N SER A 133 16.15 -2.24 -7.03
CA SER A 133 15.45 -2.84 -8.17
C SER A 133 14.04 -3.28 -7.82
N GLU A 134 13.84 -3.81 -6.61
CA GLU A 134 12.51 -4.20 -6.11
C GLU A 134 11.62 -2.98 -5.83
N LEU A 135 12.19 -1.95 -5.21
CA LEU A 135 11.46 -0.77 -4.72
C LEU A 135 11.46 0.42 -5.69
N ILE A 136 12.02 0.26 -6.90
CA ILE A 136 12.10 1.32 -7.92
C ILE A 136 10.73 1.88 -8.31
N VAL A 137 9.66 1.11 -8.11
CA VAL A 137 8.27 1.52 -8.37
C VAL A 137 7.71 2.46 -7.30
N TYR A 138 8.34 2.55 -6.12
CA TYR A 138 7.92 3.42 -5.01
C TYR A 138 8.82 4.63 -4.78
N THR A 139 10.14 4.49 -4.93
CA THR A 139 11.07 5.63 -4.76
C THR A 139 12.29 5.57 -5.68
N TYR A 140 13.12 6.61 -5.64
CA TYR A 140 14.42 6.68 -6.31
C TYR A 140 15.54 6.25 -5.35
N PHE A 141 16.56 5.58 -5.89
CA PHE A 141 17.78 5.20 -5.19
C PHE A 141 18.98 5.80 -5.91
N PHE A 142 19.96 6.24 -5.13
CA PHE A 142 21.10 6.99 -5.64
C PHE A 142 22.43 6.42 -5.13
N SER A 143 23.50 6.71 -5.85
CA SER A 143 24.87 6.48 -5.41
C SER A 143 25.73 7.72 -5.63
N ALA A 144 26.70 7.94 -4.77
CA ALA A 144 27.67 9.03 -4.92
C ALA A 144 29.03 8.63 -4.38
N SER A 145 30.06 9.35 -4.80
CA SER A 145 31.36 9.34 -4.11
C SER A 145 31.33 10.25 -2.88
N GLU A 146 32.25 10.04 -1.96
CA GLU A 146 32.31 10.78 -0.69
C GLU A 146 32.49 12.29 -0.91
N ASP A 147 33.22 12.70 -1.94
CA ASP A 147 33.47 14.11 -2.28
C ASP A 147 32.22 14.89 -2.76
N VAL A 148 31.15 14.18 -3.12
CA VAL A 148 29.87 14.78 -3.52
C VAL A 148 29.08 15.24 -2.29
N LEU A 149 29.35 14.66 -1.11
CA LEU A 149 28.61 14.95 0.11
C LEU A 149 28.98 16.35 0.67
N PRO A 150 28.06 16.99 1.40
CA PRO A 150 28.38 18.20 2.12
C PRO A 150 29.28 17.91 3.33
N GLU A 151 30.11 18.89 3.71
CA GLU A 151 31.05 18.76 4.84
C GLU A 151 30.35 18.48 6.18
N SER A 152 29.05 18.77 6.28
CA SER A 152 28.21 18.46 7.44
C SER A 152 27.88 16.98 7.58
N VAL A 153 28.10 16.17 6.54
CA VAL A 153 27.85 14.72 6.57
C VAL A 153 29.16 14.03 6.92
N THR A 154 29.21 13.43 8.09
CA THR A 154 30.35 12.62 8.56
C THR A 154 30.04 11.14 8.39
N LEU A 155 30.92 10.44 7.67
CA LEU A 155 30.89 8.99 7.52
C LEU A 155 31.95 8.34 8.43
N HIS A 156 31.55 7.34 9.21
CA HIS A 156 32.47 6.62 10.07
C HIS A 156 33.18 5.47 9.35
N GLU A 157 32.46 4.80 8.44
CA GLU A 157 32.96 3.65 7.69
C GLU A 157 32.44 3.69 6.25
N LEU A 158 33.26 3.19 5.33
CA LEU A 158 32.88 2.97 3.95
C LEU A 158 32.97 1.48 3.62
N PRO A 159 32.04 0.95 2.80
CA PRO A 159 30.89 1.64 2.19
C PRO A 159 29.75 1.88 3.19
N SER A 160 28.92 2.89 2.94
CA SER A 160 27.78 3.24 3.78
C SER A 160 26.52 3.51 2.96
N VAL A 161 25.36 3.32 3.57
CA VAL A 161 24.07 3.75 3.03
C VAL A 161 23.52 4.85 3.93
N LEU A 162 23.15 5.97 3.32
CA LEU A 162 22.55 7.12 3.97
C LEU A 162 21.08 7.24 3.59
N VAL A 163 20.27 7.70 4.52
CA VAL A 163 18.90 8.15 4.27
C VAL A 163 18.80 9.61 4.68
N PHE A 164 18.55 10.51 3.74
CA PHE A 164 18.25 11.91 4.04
C PHE A 164 16.75 12.11 4.11
N LYS A 165 16.31 12.81 5.16
CA LYS A 165 14.91 13.18 5.37
C LYS A 165 14.85 14.43 6.23
N ASP A 166 14.02 15.41 5.83
CA ASP A 166 13.71 16.62 6.61
C ASP A 166 14.96 17.40 7.07
N GLY A 167 15.99 17.49 6.21
CA GLY A 167 17.24 18.19 6.51
C GLY A 167 18.21 17.44 7.42
N THR A 168 17.85 16.22 7.85
CA THR A 168 18.71 15.32 8.63
C THR A 168 19.13 14.11 7.79
N TYR A 169 20.12 13.35 8.27
CA TYR A 169 20.54 12.11 7.63
C TYR A 169 20.80 11.00 8.65
N PHE A 170 20.57 9.75 8.22
CA PHE A 170 20.78 8.54 9.00
C PHE A 170 21.71 7.60 8.23
N THR A 171 22.68 7.00 8.92
CA THR A 171 23.56 5.96 8.36
C THR A 171 23.06 4.57 8.71
N TYR A 172 23.07 3.67 7.73
CA TYR A 172 22.77 2.25 7.91
C TYR A 172 23.92 1.54 8.62
N ASP A 173 23.65 0.95 9.78
CA ASP A 173 24.57 0.13 10.57
C ASP A 173 24.30 -1.35 10.30
N GLY A 174 25.05 -1.95 9.37
CA GLY A 174 24.83 -3.32 8.88
C GLY A 174 24.80 -4.47 9.91
N GLU A 175 24.96 -4.19 11.21
CA GLU A 175 24.76 -5.14 12.30
C GLU A 175 23.28 -5.56 12.47
N ASN A 176 22.33 -4.80 11.94
CA ASN A 176 20.91 -5.19 11.91
C ASN A 176 20.46 -5.36 10.45
N GLY A 177 20.63 -6.58 9.94
CA GLY A 177 20.23 -7.00 8.59
C GLY A 177 18.72 -6.97 8.32
N SER A 178 18.08 -5.81 8.47
CA SER A 178 16.68 -5.60 8.16
C SER A 178 16.46 -4.17 7.63
N PHE A 179 16.17 -4.07 6.33
CA PHE A 179 15.37 -2.97 5.74
C PHE A 179 13.91 -2.96 6.29
N LEU A 180 13.68 -3.71 7.37
CA LEU A 180 12.46 -3.87 8.16
C LEU A 180 12.77 -3.61 9.65
N CYS A 181 13.52 -2.54 9.97
CA CYS A 181 13.61 -2.05 11.35
C CYS A 181 12.35 -1.24 11.72
N LEU A 182 11.18 -1.76 11.40
CA LEU A 182 9.90 -1.38 12.01
C LEU A 182 9.40 -2.47 12.96
N SER A 183 10.02 -3.64 12.99
CA SER A 183 9.70 -4.71 13.95
C SER A 183 10.69 -4.68 15.10
N GLY A 184 10.32 -4.01 16.19
CA GLY A 184 10.93 -4.22 17.51
C GLY A 184 11.53 -2.99 18.17
N LYS A 185 11.63 -1.85 17.46
CA LYS A 185 12.04 -0.59 18.07
C LYS A 185 10.83 0.15 18.61
N LEU A 186 10.96 0.68 19.81
CA LEU A 186 9.96 1.54 20.42
C LEU A 186 9.91 2.87 19.66
N VAL A 187 8.72 3.32 19.26
CA VAL A 187 8.50 4.58 18.54
C VAL A 187 7.91 5.59 19.50
N ALA A 188 8.69 6.58 19.91
CA ALA A 188 8.21 7.74 20.64
C ALA A 188 7.55 8.74 19.68
N ILE A 189 6.26 8.98 19.87
CA ILE A 189 5.45 9.93 19.09
C ILE A 189 5.12 11.12 19.98
N ALA A 190 5.55 12.31 19.58
CA ALA A 190 5.06 13.56 20.14
C ALA A 190 3.75 13.95 19.46
N VAL A 191 2.68 14.10 20.24
CA VAL A 191 1.36 14.53 19.80
C VAL A 191 1.20 16.00 20.17
N THR A 192 1.13 16.86 19.17
CA THR A 192 1.06 18.33 19.35
C THR A 192 -0.15 18.91 18.62
N ASP A 193 -0.59 20.09 19.07
CA ASP A 193 -1.53 20.91 18.30
C ASP A 193 -0.71 21.74 17.30
N GLU A 194 -1.29 22.09 16.16
CA GLU A 194 -0.68 22.66 14.94
C GLU A 194 0.12 23.97 15.19
N LYS A 195 0.09 24.50 16.41
CA LYS A 195 0.63 25.80 16.81
C LYS A 195 1.93 25.78 17.62
N ASP A 196 2.35 24.63 18.18
CA ASP A 196 3.56 24.55 19.02
C ASP A 196 4.60 23.57 18.46
N LEU A 197 5.20 23.94 17.32
CA LEU A 197 6.14 23.11 16.56
C LEU A 197 7.59 23.13 17.08
N THR A 198 7.92 23.93 18.09
CA THR A 198 9.32 24.36 18.31
C THR A 198 10.03 23.76 19.51
N GLU A 199 9.37 23.46 20.63
CA GLU A 199 10.09 23.06 21.86
C GLU A 199 10.21 21.54 22.04
N GLN A 200 9.15 20.77 21.75
CA GLN A 200 9.17 19.30 21.90
C GLN A 200 9.90 18.56 20.77
N ASN A 201 9.83 19.08 19.53
CA ASN A 201 10.59 18.54 18.40
C ASN A 201 12.11 18.68 18.63
N VAL A 202 12.55 19.79 19.22
CA VAL A 202 13.96 20.00 19.59
C VAL A 202 14.37 19.03 20.70
N LEU A 203 13.52 18.81 21.70
CA LEU A 203 13.78 17.91 22.83
C LEU A 203 13.94 16.45 22.37
N CYS A 204 13.06 15.97 21.50
CA CYS A 204 13.14 14.63 20.91
C CYS A 204 14.30 14.49 19.91
N SER A 205 14.61 15.52 19.12
CA SER A 205 15.74 15.49 18.18
C SER A 205 17.11 15.42 18.88
N SER A 206 17.21 15.94 20.10
CA SER A 206 18.41 15.84 20.93
C SER A 206 18.62 14.45 21.55
N LEU A 207 17.57 13.62 21.58
CA LEU A 207 17.57 12.30 22.19
C LEU A 207 17.76 11.21 21.13
N SER A 208 18.85 11.26 20.37
CA SER A 208 19.21 10.16 19.47
C SER A 208 19.61 8.91 20.28
N SER A 209 18.64 8.10 20.68
CA SER A 209 18.86 6.83 21.38
C SER A 209 18.80 5.65 20.41
N ARG A 210 19.64 4.62 20.62
CA ARG A 210 19.66 3.39 19.80
C ARG A 210 18.35 2.59 19.90
N ASP A 211 17.61 2.79 20.99
CA ASP A 211 16.44 1.98 21.36
C ASP A 211 15.09 2.59 20.92
N PHE A 212 15.07 3.90 20.59
CA PHE A 212 13.85 4.62 20.24
C PHE A 212 13.92 5.26 18.85
N GLN A 213 12.83 5.18 18.11
CA GLN A 213 12.56 6.02 16.94
C GLN A 213 11.65 7.17 17.36
N PHE A 214 11.86 8.36 16.78
CA PHE A 214 11.06 9.53 17.10
C PHE A 214 10.19 9.93 15.92
N GLY A 215 8.93 10.22 16.20
CA GLY A 215 7.98 10.80 15.26
C GLY A 215 7.20 11.94 15.92
N HIS A 216 6.60 12.78 15.09
CA HIS A 216 5.56 13.70 15.55
C HIS A 216 4.28 13.39 14.80
N MET A 217 3.15 13.74 15.41
CA MET A 217 1.85 13.64 14.77
C MET A 217 0.99 14.85 15.12
N ASP A 218 0.37 15.42 14.08
CA ASP A 218 -0.54 16.55 14.21
C ASP A 218 -1.93 16.05 14.61
N GLY A 219 -2.44 16.58 15.73
CA GLY A 219 -3.74 16.21 16.27
C GLY A 219 -3.78 14.82 16.92
N ASN A 220 -4.91 14.52 17.57
CA ASN A 220 -5.05 13.32 18.41
C ASN A 220 -5.95 12.23 17.80
N ASP A 221 -6.58 12.45 16.65
CA ASP A 221 -7.58 11.52 16.08
C ASP A 221 -7.03 10.10 15.88
N TYR A 222 -5.85 9.98 15.24
CA TYR A 222 -5.24 8.67 14.98
C TYR A 222 -4.77 7.99 16.28
N ILE A 223 -4.21 8.75 17.22
CA ILE A 223 -3.78 8.23 18.52
C ILE A 223 -4.99 7.77 19.34
N ASN A 224 -6.09 8.53 19.32
CA ASN A 224 -7.30 8.20 20.05
C ASN A 224 -7.88 6.84 19.59
N SER A 225 -7.83 6.57 18.29
CA SER A 225 -8.17 5.23 17.76
C SER A 225 -7.19 4.16 18.22
N LEU A 226 -5.89 4.44 18.22
CA LEU A 226 -4.86 3.48 18.61
C LEU A 226 -4.96 3.08 20.09
N ILE A 227 -5.13 4.06 20.98
CA ILE A 227 -5.23 3.84 22.42
C ILE A 227 -6.68 3.56 22.88
N MET A 228 -7.64 3.63 21.96
CA MET A 228 -9.09 3.50 22.22
C MET A 228 -9.57 4.44 23.35
N GLY A 229 -9.10 5.68 23.32
CA GLY A 229 -9.30 6.67 24.38
C GLY A 229 -9.06 8.09 23.89
N GLU A 230 -9.03 9.06 24.81
CA GLU A 230 -8.69 10.46 24.50
C GLU A 230 -7.33 10.79 25.10
N VAL A 231 -6.42 11.34 24.27
CA VAL A 231 -5.13 11.87 24.70
C VAL A 231 -5.19 13.39 24.79
N SER A 232 -4.74 13.93 25.93
CA SER A 232 -4.49 15.35 26.13
C SER A 232 -3.30 15.81 25.29
N VAL A 233 -3.41 16.98 24.67
CA VAL A 233 -2.36 17.57 23.83
C VAL A 233 -1.76 18.77 24.57
N PRO A 234 -0.42 18.92 24.65
CA PRO A 234 0.62 18.05 24.09
C PRO A 234 0.87 16.80 24.93
N SER A 235 1.26 15.69 24.29
CA SER A 235 1.63 14.44 24.98
C SER A 235 2.66 13.65 24.20
N ILE A 236 3.42 12.81 24.89
CA ILE A 236 4.40 11.90 24.29
C ILE A 236 3.96 10.47 24.57
N ILE A 237 3.91 9.65 23.52
CA ILE A 237 3.46 8.25 23.59
C ILE A 237 4.56 7.38 23.02
N ILE A 238 4.92 6.31 23.70
CA ILE A 238 5.84 5.33 23.16
C ILE A 238 5.04 4.12 22.66
N LEU A 239 5.26 3.73 21.41
CA LEU A 239 4.60 2.59 20.78
C LEU A 239 5.60 1.46 20.53
N ASN A 240 5.23 0.25 20.92
CA ASN A 240 5.89 -0.94 20.43
C ASN A 240 5.18 -1.41 19.16
N THR A 241 5.80 -1.17 18.01
CA THR A 241 5.22 -1.52 16.70
C THR A 241 5.15 -3.02 16.43
N SER A 242 5.89 -3.85 17.18
CA SER A 242 5.86 -5.31 16.98
C SER A 242 4.63 -5.99 17.57
N ASN A 243 4.08 -5.46 18.66
CA ASN A 243 2.98 -6.08 19.38
C ASN A 243 1.85 -5.10 19.71
N GLU A 244 1.86 -3.91 19.10
CA GLU A 244 0.85 -2.86 19.28
C GLU A 244 0.63 -2.45 20.75
N GLN A 245 1.64 -2.63 21.60
CA GLN A 245 1.63 -2.08 22.95
C GLN A 245 1.98 -0.59 22.90
N TYR A 246 1.47 0.15 23.87
CA TYR A 246 1.82 1.55 24.04
C TYR A 246 2.05 1.89 25.51
N PHE A 247 2.84 2.93 25.73
CA PHE A 247 3.20 3.44 27.04
C PHE A 247 2.87 4.93 27.08
N LEU A 248 2.29 5.34 28.21
CA LEU A 248 1.95 6.73 28.49
C LEU A 248 2.73 7.18 29.74
N PRO A 249 3.18 8.44 29.79
CA PRO A 249 3.79 8.96 31.00
C PRO A 249 2.75 9.04 32.11
N ALA A 250 3.17 8.76 33.34
CA ALA A 250 2.26 8.79 34.50
C ALA A 250 1.75 10.21 34.79
N GLU A 251 2.57 11.21 34.48
CA GLU A 251 2.28 12.64 34.65
C GLU A 251 2.64 13.39 33.36
N PRO A 252 2.02 14.54 33.07
CA PRO A 252 2.39 15.38 31.93
C PRO A 252 3.89 15.73 31.94
N VAL A 253 4.54 15.59 30.79
CA VAL A 253 5.97 15.86 30.64
C VAL A 253 6.17 17.34 30.36
N GLU A 254 6.75 18.06 31.32
CA GLU A 254 7.04 19.50 31.22
C GLU A 254 8.54 19.76 30.97
N ASP A 255 9.43 18.85 31.36
CA ASP A 255 10.89 19.03 31.24
C ASP A 255 11.64 17.80 30.67
N LEU A 256 12.92 18.02 30.31
CA LEU A 256 13.80 16.98 29.76
C LEU A 256 14.05 15.82 30.74
N GLN A 257 14.08 16.10 32.03
CA GLN A 257 14.41 15.10 33.05
C GLN A 257 13.24 14.12 33.24
N GLN A 258 12.01 14.63 33.24
CA GLN A 258 10.78 13.84 33.23
C GLN A 258 10.65 13.01 31.95
N LEU A 259 11.02 13.59 30.79
CA LEU A 259 11.06 12.86 29.53
C LEU A 259 12.04 11.68 29.58
N LEU A 260 13.27 11.95 30.02
CA LEU A 260 14.30 10.91 30.16
C LEU A 260 13.90 9.83 31.16
N GLN A 261 13.27 10.21 32.27
CA GLN A 261 12.76 9.27 33.27
C GLN A 261 11.69 8.35 32.66
N PHE A 262 10.76 8.90 31.89
CA PHE A 262 9.76 8.11 31.18
C PHE A 262 10.39 7.14 30.17
N PHE A 263 11.38 7.57 29.40
CA PHE A 263 12.07 6.69 28.45
C PHE A 263 12.81 5.57 29.18
N SER A 264 13.48 5.89 30.28
CA SER A 264 14.19 4.90 31.10
C SER A 264 13.23 3.87 31.72
N SER A 265 12.04 4.29 32.16
CA SER A 265 11.05 3.38 32.76
C SER A 265 10.42 2.43 31.73
N VAL A 266 10.38 2.82 30.46
CA VAL A 266 9.97 1.90 29.39
C VAL A 266 11.08 0.89 29.10
N LEU A 267 12.35 1.32 29.05
CA LEU A 267 13.48 0.43 28.78
C LEU A 267 13.74 -0.57 29.90
N ASP A 268 13.56 -0.17 31.16
CA ASP A 268 13.76 -1.05 32.32
C ASP A 268 12.54 -1.95 32.62
N GLY A 269 11.44 -1.78 31.88
CA GLY A 269 10.21 -2.57 32.00
C GLY A 269 9.34 -2.21 33.21
N SER A 270 9.63 -1.11 33.91
CA SER A 270 8.82 -0.64 35.04
C SER A 270 7.56 0.12 34.61
N ALA A 271 7.54 0.67 33.40
CA ALA A 271 6.38 1.37 32.86
C ALA A 271 5.23 0.41 32.53
N PRO A 272 3.97 0.76 32.87
CA PRO A 272 2.82 -0.06 32.52
C PRO A 272 2.61 -0.09 31.00
N ALA A 273 2.63 -1.29 30.43
CA ALA A 273 2.29 -1.52 29.02
C ALA A 273 0.77 -1.63 28.85
N TYR A 274 0.22 -0.84 27.93
CA TYR A 274 -1.19 -0.88 27.53
C TYR A 274 -1.31 -1.40 26.09
N GLY A 275 -2.53 -1.72 25.65
CA GLY A 275 -2.75 -2.21 24.28
C GLY A 275 -2.37 -3.67 24.11
N GLY A 276 -1.71 -3.99 22.98
CA GLY A 276 -1.33 -5.35 22.62
C GLY A 276 -2.08 -5.90 21.40
N ASP A 277 -1.52 -6.94 20.80
CA ASP A 277 -2.07 -7.63 19.63
C ASP A 277 -2.87 -8.90 19.99
N GLY A 278 -3.11 -9.15 21.28
CA GLY A 278 -3.82 -10.32 21.78
C GLY A 278 -5.28 -10.40 21.31
N PHE A 279 -5.83 -11.62 21.23
CA PHE A 279 -7.18 -11.86 20.70
C PHE A 279 -8.28 -11.03 21.39
N LEU A 280 -8.27 -10.97 22.72
CA LEU A 280 -9.23 -10.16 23.49
C LEU A 280 -9.09 -8.67 23.18
N GLN A 281 -7.87 -8.20 22.97
CA GLN A 281 -7.59 -6.80 22.65
C GLN A 281 -8.05 -6.45 21.23
N ARG A 282 -7.89 -7.37 20.27
CA ARG A 282 -8.44 -7.22 18.90
C ARG A 282 -9.96 -7.10 18.92
N ILE A 283 -10.65 -7.93 19.70
CA ILE A 283 -12.12 -7.84 19.85
C ILE A 283 -12.51 -6.49 20.45
N LYS A 284 -11.80 -6.03 21.49
CA LYS A 284 -12.04 -4.70 22.09
C LYS A 284 -11.87 -3.58 21.06
N ARG A 285 -10.83 -3.65 20.22
CA ARG A 285 -10.59 -2.66 19.15
C ARG A 285 -11.71 -2.65 18.12
N VAL A 286 -12.13 -3.82 17.64
CA VAL A 286 -13.26 -3.95 16.72
C VAL A 286 -14.54 -3.34 17.32
N ALA A 287 -14.81 -3.59 18.61
CA ALA A 287 -15.96 -3.01 19.29
C ALA A 287 -15.86 -1.48 19.44
N TYR A 288 -14.68 -0.96 19.77
CA TYR A 288 -14.42 0.48 19.85
C TYR A 288 -14.60 1.17 18.49
N ASP A 289 -14.01 0.62 17.44
CA ASP A 289 -14.09 1.16 16.07
C ASP A 289 -15.53 1.11 15.53
N ALA A 290 -16.25 0.03 15.80
CA ALA A 290 -17.67 -0.06 15.46
C ALA A 290 -18.47 1.02 16.19
N ARG A 291 -18.25 1.19 17.49
CA ARG A 291 -18.94 2.22 18.29
C ARG A 291 -18.61 3.63 17.82
N SER A 292 -17.34 3.94 17.57
CA SER A 292 -16.90 5.27 17.15
C SER A 292 -17.43 5.61 15.76
N THR A 293 -17.42 4.66 14.83
CA THR A 293 -17.99 4.81 13.49
C THR A 293 -19.50 5.04 13.54
N VAL A 294 -20.23 4.21 14.29
CA VAL A 294 -21.68 4.38 14.47
C VAL A 294 -21.97 5.76 15.07
N MET A 295 -21.30 6.11 16.16
CA MET A 295 -21.49 7.39 16.84
C MET A 295 -21.16 8.58 15.94
N SER A 296 -20.11 8.49 15.13
CA SER A 296 -19.75 9.51 14.13
C SER A 296 -20.84 9.69 13.08
N VAL A 297 -21.36 8.60 12.50
CA VAL A 297 -22.47 8.65 11.54
C VAL A 297 -23.72 9.28 12.15
N PHE A 298 -24.07 8.90 13.38
CA PHE A 298 -25.21 9.51 14.09
C PHE A 298 -25.00 10.98 14.43
N ARG A 299 -23.76 11.40 14.72
CA ARG A 299 -23.41 12.80 14.97
C ARG A 299 -23.47 13.64 13.70
N SER A 300 -23.06 13.07 12.55
CA SER A 300 -23.09 13.75 11.25
C SER A 300 -24.47 13.77 10.61
N SER A 301 -25.21 12.67 10.66
CA SER A 301 -26.55 12.55 10.08
C SER A 301 -27.37 11.46 10.79
N PRO A 302 -28.19 11.84 11.78
CA PRO A 302 -29.00 10.88 12.54
C PRO A 302 -29.95 10.03 11.68
N LEU A 303 -30.56 10.66 10.66
CA LEU A 303 -31.52 9.97 9.78
C LEU A 303 -30.86 8.90 8.91
N LEU A 304 -29.68 9.21 8.36
CA LEU A 304 -28.91 8.23 7.57
C LEU A 304 -28.40 7.10 8.46
N GLY A 305 -27.98 7.39 9.70
CA GLY A 305 -27.58 6.38 10.69
C GLY A 305 -28.70 5.39 11.00
N CYS A 306 -29.92 5.88 11.25
CA CYS A 306 -31.10 5.03 11.45
C CYS A 306 -31.40 4.14 10.23
N PHE A 307 -31.26 4.66 9.01
CA PHE A 307 -31.49 3.88 7.80
C PHE A 307 -30.42 2.80 7.60
N LEU A 308 -29.13 3.19 7.72
CA LEU A 308 -27.98 2.33 7.46
C LEU A 308 -27.90 1.16 8.45
N PHE A 309 -28.13 1.41 9.74
CA PHE A 309 -28.00 0.39 10.78
C PHE A 309 -29.35 -0.18 11.24
N GLY A 310 -30.41 0.63 11.28
CA GLY A 310 -31.71 0.21 11.79
C GLY A 310 -32.50 -0.70 10.85
N LEU A 311 -32.46 -0.46 9.53
CA LEU A 311 -33.19 -1.30 8.57
C LEU A 311 -32.64 -2.74 8.51
N PRO A 312 -31.32 -2.97 8.39
CA PRO A 312 -30.79 -4.32 8.41
C PRO A 312 -31.08 -5.05 9.73
N LEU A 313 -30.92 -4.36 10.87
CA LEU A 313 -31.24 -4.94 12.18
C LEU A 313 -32.73 -5.28 12.33
N GLY A 314 -33.61 -4.43 11.81
CA GLY A 314 -35.05 -4.67 11.80
C GLY A 314 -35.43 -5.90 10.96
N VAL A 315 -34.86 -6.03 9.76
CA VAL A 315 -35.08 -7.21 8.90
C VAL A 315 -34.58 -8.48 9.57
N ILE A 316 -33.38 -8.47 10.12
CA ILE A 316 -32.80 -9.63 10.83
C ILE A 316 -33.66 -10.00 12.04
N SER A 317 -34.11 -9.02 12.84
CA SER A 317 -35.00 -9.27 13.98
C SER A 317 -36.31 -9.93 13.55
N LEU A 318 -36.87 -9.52 12.41
CA LEU A 318 -38.13 -10.05 11.88
C LEU A 318 -37.95 -11.47 11.32
N MET A 319 -36.80 -11.76 10.70
CA MET A 319 -36.41 -13.12 10.31
C MET A 319 -36.22 -14.03 11.52
N CYS A 320 -35.51 -13.58 12.55
CA CYS A 320 -35.33 -14.36 13.79
C CYS A 320 -36.67 -14.61 14.49
N TYR A 321 -37.56 -13.60 14.55
CA TYR A 321 -38.90 -13.78 15.10
C TYR A 321 -39.69 -14.83 14.31
N GLY A 322 -39.72 -14.74 12.97
CA GLY A 322 -40.41 -15.73 12.13
C GLY A 322 -39.87 -17.16 12.28
N ILE A 323 -38.56 -17.33 12.47
CA ILE A 323 -37.94 -18.63 12.75
C ILE A 323 -38.33 -19.14 14.15
N CYS A 324 -38.40 -18.25 15.15
CA CYS A 324 -38.77 -18.63 16.52
C CYS A 324 -40.28 -18.85 16.73
N THR A 325 -41.15 -18.29 15.87
CA THR A 325 -42.61 -18.44 15.96
C THR A 325 -43.19 -19.44 14.95
N ALA A 326 -42.35 -20.06 14.13
CA ALA A 326 -42.78 -21.18 13.30
C ALA A 326 -42.95 -22.43 14.20
N GLU A 327 -44.10 -22.55 14.86
CA GLU A 327 -44.54 -23.83 15.42
C GLU A 327 -44.89 -24.80 14.28
N SER A 328 -44.45 -26.05 14.45
CA SER A 328 -44.67 -27.20 13.59
C SER A 328 -46.14 -27.61 13.58
N GLU A 329 -46.89 -27.26 12.54
CA GLU A 329 -48.15 -27.92 12.20
C GLU A 329 -47.84 -29.28 11.54
N ASP A 330 -47.47 -30.27 12.35
CA ASP A 330 -47.30 -31.65 11.89
C ASP A 330 -47.80 -32.60 12.98
N ASP A 331 -49.10 -32.54 13.26
CA ASP A 331 -49.73 -33.40 14.27
C ASP A 331 -51.22 -33.67 13.98
N THR A 332 -51.63 -33.79 12.71
CA THR A 332 -52.94 -34.42 12.38
C THR A 332 -52.96 -34.90 10.93
N GLU A 333 -52.50 -36.13 10.65
CA GLU A 333 -53.00 -37.00 9.55
C GLU A 333 -52.31 -38.38 9.58
N LEU A 334 -52.02 -38.93 10.78
CA LEU A 334 -51.53 -40.31 10.94
C LEU A 334 -52.69 -41.27 11.26
N MET A 335 -53.75 -41.28 10.45
CA MET A 335 -54.76 -42.36 10.46
C MET A 335 -55.56 -42.39 9.16
N LYS A 336 -55.06 -43.13 8.15
CA LYS A 336 -55.76 -44.23 7.47
C LYS A 336 -55.16 -44.51 6.10
N ARG A 337 -55.04 -45.81 5.85
CA ARG A 337 -54.79 -46.48 4.55
C ARG A 337 -53.37 -46.33 4.03
N ASP A 338 -52.56 -47.33 4.38
CA ASP A 338 -51.95 -48.14 3.33
C ASP A 338 -52.12 -49.62 3.66
N GLY A 339 -52.92 -50.28 2.83
CA GLY A 339 -52.94 -51.72 2.67
C GLY A 339 -52.20 -52.04 1.38
N PHE A 340 -51.18 -52.89 1.51
CA PHE A 340 -50.80 -53.96 0.58
C PHE A 340 -51.26 -53.82 -0.89
N THR A 341 -50.33 -53.66 -1.83
CA THR A 341 -50.09 -54.63 -2.93
C THR A 341 -48.89 -54.21 -3.80
N ASP A 342 -48.13 -55.23 -4.18
CA ASP A 342 -46.96 -55.28 -5.07
C ASP A 342 -47.30 -55.05 -6.56
N GLU A 343 -46.26 -55.18 -7.40
CA GLU A 343 -46.22 -55.33 -8.88
C GLU A 343 -46.09 -54.00 -9.66
N GLU A 344 -45.25 -53.83 -10.69
CA GLU A 344 -44.33 -54.70 -11.45
C GLU A 344 -43.37 -53.80 -12.29
N GLU A 345 -42.39 -54.47 -12.91
CA GLU A 345 -41.30 -54.03 -13.81
C GLU A 345 -41.76 -53.25 -15.07
N ASP A 346 -40.88 -52.46 -15.71
CA ASP A 346 -40.28 -52.80 -17.04
C ASP A 346 -39.43 -51.64 -17.63
N GLU A 347 -38.54 -52.04 -18.53
CA GLU A 347 -37.38 -51.40 -19.19
C GLU A 347 -37.68 -50.29 -20.23
N GLY A 348 -36.63 -49.56 -20.65
CA GLY A 348 -36.67 -48.73 -21.88
C GLY A 348 -35.43 -47.86 -22.10
N GLU A 349 -34.68 -48.18 -23.15
CA GLU A 349 -33.33 -47.74 -23.53
C GLU A 349 -33.14 -46.29 -24.04
N GLU A 350 -31.87 -45.87 -23.93
CA GLU A 350 -30.98 -44.97 -24.71
C GLU A 350 -31.51 -44.08 -25.86
N GLU A 351 -30.94 -42.86 -25.98
CA GLU A 351 -30.22 -42.44 -27.20
C GLU A 351 -29.37 -41.16 -26.99
N GLU A 352 -28.07 -41.25 -27.31
CA GLU A 352 -27.12 -40.15 -27.50
C GLU A 352 -27.30 -39.46 -28.87
N GLN A 353 -27.06 -38.15 -28.95
CA GLN A 353 -26.69 -37.51 -30.22
C GLN A 353 -25.53 -36.50 -30.05
N GLN A 354 -24.36 -36.90 -30.58
CA GLN A 354 -23.27 -36.04 -31.03
C GLN A 354 -23.39 -35.80 -32.55
N ARG A 355 -23.03 -34.59 -33.01
CA ARG A 355 -22.38 -34.26 -34.30
C ARG A 355 -22.33 -32.73 -34.46
N SER A 356 -21.46 -32.04 -35.19
CA SER A 356 -20.08 -32.18 -35.69
C SER A 356 -19.88 -31.04 -36.70
N HIS A 357 -18.76 -30.32 -36.62
CA HIS A 357 -17.99 -29.67 -37.69
C HIS A 357 -18.62 -28.71 -38.73
N GLY A 358 -17.95 -27.56 -38.90
CA GLY A 358 -18.03 -26.76 -40.13
C GLY A 358 -17.11 -25.52 -40.13
N ALA A 359 -15.90 -25.66 -40.69
CA ALA A 359 -15.22 -24.57 -41.44
C ALA A 359 -15.76 -24.62 -42.90
N PRO A 360 -15.73 -23.57 -43.76
CA PRO A 360 -14.55 -22.76 -44.09
C PRO A 360 -14.83 -21.26 -44.45
N HIS A 361 -13.78 -20.44 -44.52
CA HIS A 361 -13.33 -19.74 -45.75
C HIS A 361 -12.48 -18.49 -45.46
N VAL A 362 -11.28 -18.54 -46.04
CA VAL A 362 -10.30 -17.46 -46.16
C VAL A 362 -10.78 -16.46 -47.21
N THR A 363 -10.75 -15.16 -46.89
CA THR A 363 -10.74 -14.10 -47.92
C THR A 363 -9.68 -13.06 -47.55
N VAL A 364 -8.65 -12.96 -48.39
CA VAL A 364 -7.61 -11.93 -48.34
C VAL A 364 -8.15 -10.71 -49.07
N SER A 365 -8.12 -9.54 -48.43
CA SER A 365 -8.19 -8.26 -49.14
C SER A 365 -7.05 -7.36 -48.68
N SER A 366 -6.15 -7.06 -49.60
CA SER A 366 -5.02 -6.17 -49.42
C SER A 366 -5.48 -4.72 -49.57
N TYR A 367 -5.11 -3.86 -48.63
CA TYR A 367 -4.76 -2.47 -48.95
C TYR A 367 -3.49 -2.10 -48.18
N LYS A 368 -2.43 -1.84 -48.95
CA LYS A 368 -1.15 -1.29 -48.48
C LYS A 368 -1.35 0.17 -48.05
N SER A 369 -0.83 0.56 -46.90
CA SER A 369 0.41 1.34 -46.87
C SER A 369 0.99 1.43 -45.44
N THR A 370 2.17 0.83 -45.31
CA THR A 370 3.26 1.12 -44.35
C THR A 370 2.99 1.06 -42.85
N LYS A 371 3.03 -0.17 -42.31
CA LYS A 371 3.53 -0.48 -40.95
C LYS A 371 4.85 -1.25 -41.10
N THR A 372 5.92 -0.71 -40.53
CA THR A 372 7.15 -1.49 -40.26
C THR A 372 6.86 -2.41 -39.08
N VAL A 373 6.96 -3.72 -39.32
CA VAL A 373 6.84 -4.80 -38.33
C VAL A 373 8.25 -5.26 -37.98
N PHE A 374 8.61 -5.26 -36.70
CA PHE A 374 9.81 -5.93 -36.21
C PHE A 374 9.58 -7.45 -36.15
N LYS A 375 10.64 -8.17 -36.50
CA LYS A 375 10.78 -9.61 -36.50
C LYS A 375 11.40 -10.08 -35.20
#